data_AF-A0A150AKC9-F1
#
_entry.id   AF-A0A150AKC9-F1
#
_cell.length_a   1.000
_cell.length_b   1.000
_cell.length_c   1.000
_cell.angle_alpha   90.00
_cell.angle_beta   90.00
_cell.angle_gamma   90.00
#
_symmetry.space_group_name_H-M   'P 1'
#
loop_
_entity.id
_entity.type
_entity.pdbx_description
1 polymer ?
#
loop_
_entity_poly.entity_id
_entity_poly.type
_entity_poly.pdbx_seq_one_letter_code
_entity_poly.pdbx_strand_id
1 'polypeptide(L)'
;MSYAQYYDDSEMLEDPLVKPQIWKLLKERPQDEYLWARYFGKDLFDITPEEYQMYEVLKSDLMNTDKSYQEEIEKAKMERQMAQQTFSQSDYDQWTKNISVNFGQIEVYFTERFSAMGSEYVSYYELYPNEDYNLTKWVDEHEARLKELEELKAINEGNY
;
A
#
# COMPACT_ATOMS: atom_id res chain seq x y z
N MET A 1 44.33 -27.74 -21.20
CA MET A 1 43.00 -27.86 -21.84
C MET A 1 42.04 -27.01 -21.03
N SER A 2 41.29 -26.13 -21.71
CA SER A 2 40.45 -25.10 -21.10
C SER A 2 39.16 -25.71 -20.54
N TYR A 3 38.82 -25.43 -19.29
CA TYR A 3 37.53 -25.78 -18.68
C TYR A 3 36.49 -24.75 -19.13
N ALA A 4 35.64 -25.13 -20.08
CA ALA A 4 34.42 -24.37 -20.34
C ALA A 4 33.46 -24.63 -19.17
N GLN A 5 33.29 -23.63 -18.30
CA GLN A 5 32.23 -23.64 -17.29
C GLN A 5 30.90 -23.48 -18.03
N TYR A 6 30.06 -24.51 -17.97
CA TYR A 6 28.69 -24.46 -18.46
C TYR A 6 27.86 -23.70 -17.42
N TYR A 7 27.31 -22.54 -17.81
CA TYR A 7 26.35 -21.81 -17.00
C TYR A 7 24.94 -22.33 -17.30
N ASP A 8 24.10 -22.44 -16.27
CA ASP A 8 22.70 -22.85 -16.40
C ASP A 8 21.88 -21.70 -16.99
N ASP A 9 20.90 -22.01 -17.85
CA ASP A 9 20.06 -21.02 -18.54
C ASP A 9 19.28 -20.14 -17.54
N SER A 10 19.03 -20.66 -16.34
CA SER A 10 18.42 -19.94 -15.22
C SER A 10 19.33 -18.83 -14.64
N GLU A 11 20.65 -19.05 -14.60
CA GLU A 11 21.63 -18.07 -14.16
C GLU A 11 21.87 -16.98 -15.22
N MET A 12 21.79 -17.34 -16.51
CA MET A 12 21.82 -16.36 -17.61
C MET A 12 20.57 -15.45 -17.63
N LEU A 13 19.44 -15.97 -17.16
CA LEU A 13 18.18 -15.22 -17.00
C LEU A 13 18.29 -14.13 -15.92
N GLU A 14 19.07 -14.37 -14.87
CA GLU A 14 19.29 -13.39 -13.81
C GLU A 14 20.49 -12.48 -14.03
N ASP A 15 21.56 -12.96 -14.67
CA ASP A 15 22.82 -12.24 -14.94
C ASP A 15 23.24 -12.42 -16.41
N PRO A 16 22.80 -11.53 -17.32
CA PRO A 16 22.96 -11.69 -18.77
C PRO A 16 24.42 -11.77 -19.26
N LEU A 17 25.36 -11.16 -18.53
CA LEU A 17 26.79 -11.19 -18.86
C LEU A 17 27.59 -12.17 -17.98
N VAL A 18 26.91 -12.89 -17.10
CA VAL A 18 27.49 -13.95 -16.28
C VAL A 18 28.69 -13.46 -15.46
N LYS A 19 28.51 -12.31 -14.81
CA LYS A 19 29.47 -11.67 -13.91
C LYS A 19 28.84 -11.48 -12.53
N PRO A 20 28.59 -12.57 -11.77
CA PRO A 20 27.71 -12.56 -10.60
C PRO A 20 28.22 -11.66 -9.48
N GLN A 21 29.54 -11.50 -9.38
CA GLN A 21 30.18 -10.63 -8.38
C GLN A 21 29.90 -9.15 -8.64
N ILE A 22 29.94 -8.71 -9.91
CA ILE A 22 29.66 -7.33 -10.28
C ILE A 22 28.15 -7.10 -10.31
N TRP A 23 27.40 -8.08 -10.80
CA TRP A 23 25.94 -8.02 -10.85
C TRP A 23 25.30 -7.86 -9.46
N LYS A 24 25.81 -8.57 -8.44
CA LYS A 24 25.35 -8.40 -7.06
C LYS A 24 25.55 -6.96 -6.56
N LEU A 25 26.68 -6.33 -6.90
CA LEU A 25 26.94 -4.93 -6.53
C LEU A 25 26.04 -3.97 -7.29
N LEU A 26 25.71 -4.28 -8.55
CA LEU A 26 24.76 -3.50 -9.34
C LEU A 26 23.32 -3.58 -8.79
N LYS A 27 22.89 -4.73 -8.26
CA LYS A 27 21.60 -4.85 -7.56
C LYS A 27 21.51 -3.91 -6.35
N GLU A 28 22.63 -3.63 -5.68
CA GLU A 28 22.70 -2.69 -4.55
C GLU A 28 22.90 -1.23 -4.98
N ARG A 29 23.60 -0.99 -6.09
CA ARG A 29 23.98 0.35 -6.56
C ARG A 29 23.83 0.47 -8.08
N PRO A 30 22.60 0.44 -8.60
CA PRO A 30 22.34 0.45 -10.04
C PRO A 30 22.67 1.80 -10.72
N GLN A 31 23.01 2.83 -9.95
CA GLN A 31 23.39 4.15 -10.46
C GLN A 31 24.91 4.29 -10.67
N ASP A 32 25.72 3.33 -10.24
CA ASP A 32 27.17 3.41 -10.33
C ASP A 32 27.66 3.03 -11.74
N GLU A 33 27.96 4.05 -12.55
CA GLU A 33 28.44 3.90 -13.93
C GLU A 33 29.78 3.16 -14.02
N TYR A 34 30.60 3.22 -12.97
CA TYR A 34 31.87 2.50 -12.94
C TYR A 34 31.66 0.99 -12.75
N LEU A 35 30.66 0.58 -11.97
CA LEU A 35 30.24 -0.82 -11.87
C LEU A 35 29.68 -1.32 -13.22
N TRP A 36 28.91 -0.49 -13.92
CA TRP A 36 28.40 -0.82 -15.25
C TRP A 36 29.53 -0.96 -16.29
N ALA A 37 30.49 -0.04 -16.34
CA ALA A 37 31.65 -0.16 -17.22
C ALA A 37 32.45 -1.45 -16.95
N ARG A 38 32.60 -1.85 -15.68
CA ARG A 38 33.22 -3.14 -15.32
C ARG A 38 32.36 -4.35 -15.72
N TYR A 39 31.04 -4.23 -15.60
CA TYR A 39 30.10 -5.28 -15.98
C TYR A 39 30.11 -5.52 -17.48
N PHE A 40 30.16 -4.47 -18.31
CA PHE A 40 30.34 -4.60 -19.76
C PHE A 40 31.80 -4.83 -20.19
N GLY A 41 32.76 -4.58 -19.29
CA GLY A 41 34.19 -4.77 -19.54
C GLY A 41 34.82 -3.71 -20.44
N LYS A 42 34.11 -2.61 -20.71
CA LYS A 42 34.56 -1.47 -21.51
C LYS A 42 33.83 -0.20 -21.06
N ASP A 43 34.29 0.94 -21.54
CA ASP A 43 33.65 2.22 -21.26
C ASP A 43 32.22 2.23 -21.85
N LEU A 44 31.25 2.82 -21.12
CA LEU A 44 29.87 2.91 -21.57
C LEU A 44 29.70 3.80 -22.82
N PHE A 45 30.68 4.66 -23.13
CA PHE A 45 30.72 5.41 -24.40
C PHE A 45 31.24 4.57 -25.58
N ASP A 46 31.86 3.42 -25.30
CA ASP A 46 32.49 2.54 -26.29
C ASP A 46 31.69 1.23 -26.54
N ILE A 47 30.53 1.06 -25.91
CA ILE A 47 29.65 -0.10 -26.12
C ILE A 47 28.88 -0.01 -27.45
N THR A 48 28.51 -1.16 -28.00
CA THR A 48 27.70 -1.21 -29.23
C THR A 48 26.26 -0.74 -28.97
N PRO A 49 25.50 -0.35 -30.00
CA PRO A 49 24.09 0.00 -29.84
C PRO A 49 23.26 -1.09 -29.15
N GLU A 50 23.54 -2.37 -29.41
CA GLU A 50 22.87 -3.51 -28.80
C GLU A 50 23.23 -3.64 -27.30
N GLU A 51 24.51 -3.49 -26.97
CA GLU A 51 24.98 -3.47 -25.58
C GLU A 51 24.39 -2.29 -24.79
N TYR A 52 24.26 -1.13 -25.44
CA TYR A 52 23.63 0.05 -24.85
C TYR A 52 22.15 -0.18 -24.54
N GLN A 53 21.40 -0.80 -25.46
CA GLN A 53 20.00 -1.18 -25.19
C GLN A 53 19.90 -2.14 -24.00
N MET A 54 20.79 -3.13 -23.92
CA MET A 54 20.82 -4.05 -22.79
C MET A 54 21.17 -3.34 -21.47
N TYR A 55 22.13 -2.41 -21.48
CA TYR A 55 22.45 -1.57 -20.33
C TYR A 55 21.22 -0.77 -19.83
N GLU A 56 20.49 -0.10 -20.74
CA GLU A 56 19.32 0.69 -20.37
C GLU A 56 18.19 -0.17 -19.79
N VAL A 57 17.92 -1.34 -20.40
CA VAL A 57 16.90 -2.28 -19.88
C VAL A 57 17.28 -2.76 -18.49
N LEU A 58 18.51 -3.26 -18.29
CA LEU A 58 18.94 -3.78 -17.00
C LEU A 58 18.99 -2.69 -15.93
N LYS A 59 19.46 -1.49 -16.27
CA LYS A 59 19.49 -0.35 -15.35
C LYS A 59 18.07 0.06 -14.95
N SER A 60 17.15 0.13 -15.91
CA SER A 60 15.74 0.42 -15.67
C SER A 60 15.11 -0.63 -14.74
N ASP A 61 15.33 -1.92 -15.00
CA ASP A 61 14.75 -3.01 -14.20
C ASP A 61 15.25 -3.00 -12.75
N LEU A 62 16.56 -2.80 -12.54
CA LEU A 62 17.13 -2.68 -11.20
C LEU A 62 16.58 -1.45 -10.45
N MET A 63 16.41 -0.33 -11.15
CA MET A 63 15.88 0.91 -10.57
C MET A 63 14.38 0.84 -10.28
N ASN A 64 13.60 0.09 -11.08
CA ASN A 64 12.17 -0.09 -10.87
C ASN A 64 11.86 -1.11 -9.78
N THR A 65 12.69 -2.13 -9.62
CA THR A 65 12.57 -3.12 -8.54
C THR A 65 12.64 -2.45 -7.17
N ASP A 66 13.61 -1.55 -6.97
CA ASP A 66 13.73 -0.80 -5.71
C ASP A 66 12.51 0.10 -5.46
N LYS A 67 12.03 0.83 -6.48
CA LYS A 67 10.81 1.65 -6.36
C LYS A 67 9.58 0.82 -5.98
N SER A 68 9.37 -0.32 -6.63
CA SER A 68 8.22 -1.19 -6.35
C SER A 68 8.23 -1.70 -4.90
N TYR A 69 9.41 -2.03 -4.38
CA TYR A 69 9.59 -2.46 -3.00
C TYR A 69 9.33 -1.31 -2.00
N GLN A 70 9.80 -0.10 -2.30
CA GLN A 70 9.51 1.08 -1.47
C GLN A 70 8.02 1.41 -1.47
N GLU A 71 7.36 1.38 -2.63
CA GLU A 71 5.91 1.60 -2.75
C GLU A 71 5.10 0.57 -1.95
N GLU A 72 5.52 -0.70 -1.97
CA GLU A 72 4.88 -1.75 -1.17
C GLU A 72 5.04 -1.53 0.34
N ILE A 73 6.23 -1.12 0.79
CA ILE A 73 6.48 -0.76 2.20
C ILE A 73 5.61 0.43 2.62
N GLU A 74 5.56 1.48 1.80
CA GLU A 74 4.77 2.68 2.09
C GLU A 74 3.27 2.35 2.15
N LYS A 75 2.77 1.56 1.20
CA LYS A 75 1.39 1.07 1.18
C LYS A 75 1.07 0.26 2.43
N ALA A 76 1.92 -0.71 2.79
CA ALA A 76 1.73 -1.52 4.00
C ALA A 76 1.76 -0.68 5.28
N LYS A 77 2.58 0.38 5.32
CA LYS A 77 2.63 1.32 6.44
C LYS A 77 1.36 2.17 6.53
N MET A 78 0.85 2.67 5.40
CA MET A 78 -0.41 3.39 5.34
C MET A 78 -1.59 2.49 5.73
N GLU A 79 -1.64 1.26 5.25
CA GLU A 79 -2.67 0.28 5.65
C GLU A 79 -2.62 -0.03 7.15
N ARG A 80 -1.43 -0.22 7.73
CA ARG A 80 -1.30 -0.38 9.19
C ARG A 80 -1.72 0.86 9.95
N GLN A 81 -1.41 2.04 9.44
CA GLN A 81 -1.81 3.30 10.07
C GLN A 81 -3.33 3.48 10.02
N MET A 82 -3.97 3.19 8.89
CA MET A 82 -5.42 3.21 8.76
C MET A 82 -6.09 2.16 9.66
N ALA A 83 -5.55 0.94 9.71
CA ALA A 83 -6.06 -0.12 10.59
C ALA A 83 -5.89 0.17 12.09
N GLN A 84 -4.94 1.04 12.45
CA GLN A 84 -4.73 1.50 13.83
C GLN A 84 -5.48 2.79 14.15
N GLN A 85 -6.13 3.41 13.17
CA GLN A 85 -6.82 4.67 13.35
C GLN A 85 -8.19 4.41 13.99
N THR A 86 -8.21 4.25 15.32
CA THR A 86 -9.47 4.27 16.07
C THR A 86 -9.97 5.72 16.09
N PHE A 87 -11.06 6.00 15.37
CA PHE A 87 -11.65 7.33 15.34
C PHE A 87 -12.27 7.70 16.69
N SER A 88 -11.90 8.87 17.20
CA SER A 88 -12.40 9.35 18.48
C SER A 88 -13.76 10.05 18.34
N GLN A 89 -14.47 10.21 19.45
CA GLN A 89 -15.70 11.03 19.48
C GLN A 89 -15.43 12.47 19.00
N SER A 90 -14.25 13.03 19.29
CA SER A 90 -13.89 14.38 18.84
C SER A 90 -13.73 14.48 17.32
N ASP A 91 -13.29 13.41 16.66
CA ASP A 91 -13.18 13.37 15.20
C ASP A 91 -14.57 13.35 14.57
N TYR A 92 -15.46 12.52 15.12
CA TYR A 92 -16.87 12.48 14.74
C TYR A 92 -17.54 13.86 14.87
N ASP A 93 -17.39 14.52 16.02
CA ASP A 93 -17.96 15.85 16.27
C ASP A 93 -17.46 16.92 15.29
N GLN A 94 -16.25 16.74 14.75
CA GLN A 94 -15.72 17.62 13.70
C GLN A 94 -16.35 17.31 12.34
N TRP A 95 -16.52 16.04 11.99
CA TRP A 95 -17.06 15.62 10.71
C TRP A 95 -18.53 15.98 10.52
N THR A 96 -19.33 15.89 11.58
CA THR A 96 -20.76 16.23 11.58
C THR A 96 -21.03 17.71 11.29
N LYS A 97 -20.02 18.59 11.38
CA LYS A 97 -20.14 19.99 10.94
C LYS A 97 -20.31 20.13 9.42
N ASN A 98 -19.89 19.13 8.65
CA ASN A 98 -20.06 19.09 7.20
C ASN A 98 -20.28 17.65 6.73
N ILE A 99 -21.47 17.12 7.02
CA ILE A 99 -21.83 15.71 6.77
C ILE A 99 -21.66 15.34 5.30
N SER A 100 -22.06 16.19 4.35
CA SER A 100 -21.99 15.83 2.93
C SER A 100 -20.57 15.60 2.42
N VAL A 101 -19.58 16.32 2.97
CA VAL A 101 -18.16 16.16 2.60
C VAL A 101 -17.53 14.99 3.35
N ASN A 102 -17.92 14.79 4.61
CA ASN A 102 -17.28 13.82 5.51
C ASN A 102 -18.07 12.52 5.67
N PHE A 103 -19.08 12.29 4.82
CA PHE A 103 -20.04 11.19 5.02
C PHE A 103 -19.36 9.82 5.05
N GLY A 104 -18.39 9.60 4.16
CA GLY A 104 -17.63 8.35 4.13
C GLY A 104 -16.89 8.07 5.44
N GLN A 105 -16.28 9.11 6.05
CA GLN A 105 -15.60 8.96 7.35
C GLN A 105 -16.60 8.66 8.48
N ILE A 106 -17.77 9.31 8.45
CA ILE A 106 -18.85 9.06 9.41
C ILE A 106 -19.38 7.61 9.27
N GLU A 107 -19.48 7.09 8.05
CA GLU A 107 -19.94 5.72 7.81
C GLU A 107 -18.95 4.67 8.35
N VAL A 108 -17.65 4.90 8.13
CA VAL A 108 -16.60 4.04 8.70
C VAL A 108 -16.65 4.08 10.23
N TYR A 109 -16.81 5.27 10.83
CA TYR A 109 -16.99 5.41 12.28
C TYR A 109 -18.15 4.57 12.81
N PHE A 110 -19.32 4.65 12.19
CA PHE A 110 -20.45 3.82 12.61
C PHE A 110 -20.16 2.33 12.46
N THR A 111 -19.60 1.90 11.33
CA THR A 111 -19.25 0.50 11.08
C THR A 111 -18.39 -0.08 12.21
N GLU A 112 -17.33 0.63 12.59
CA GLU A 112 -16.44 0.21 13.68
C GLU A 112 -17.15 0.18 15.03
N ARG A 113 -17.93 1.21 15.35
CA ARG A 113 -18.62 1.33 16.63
C ARG A 113 -19.70 0.26 16.82
N PHE A 114 -20.54 0.04 15.82
CA PHE A 114 -21.56 -1.02 15.87
C PHE A 114 -20.89 -2.40 15.98
N SER A 115 -19.83 -2.66 15.22
CA SER A 115 -19.05 -3.91 15.31
C SER A 115 -18.46 -4.14 16.70
N ALA A 116 -17.91 -3.09 17.34
CA ALA A 116 -17.41 -3.15 18.71
C ALA A 116 -18.51 -3.41 19.77
N MET A 117 -19.77 -3.10 19.44
CA MET A 117 -20.94 -3.44 20.25
C MET A 117 -21.54 -4.81 19.90
N GLY A 118 -20.96 -5.54 18.94
CA GLY A 118 -21.46 -6.83 18.47
C GLY A 118 -22.71 -6.72 17.59
N SER A 119 -22.96 -5.54 17.02
CA SER A 119 -24.05 -5.29 16.07
C SER A 119 -23.48 -5.18 14.65
N GLU A 120 -24.19 -5.74 13.68
CA GLU A 120 -23.92 -5.46 12.27
C GLU A 120 -24.40 -4.04 11.91
N TYR A 121 -23.63 -3.37 11.05
CA TYR A 121 -23.95 -2.08 10.45
C TYR A 121 -24.18 -2.27 8.95
N VAL A 122 -25.24 -1.67 8.41
CA VAL A 122 -25.55 -1.68 6.98
C VAL A 122 -25.23 -0.30 6.43
N SER A 123 -24.44 -0.24 5.37
CA SER A 123 -24.02 1.03 4.77
C SER A 123 -25.21 1.79 4.15
N TYR A 124 -25.06 3.10 4.02
CA TYR A 124 -26.09 3.94 3.40
C TYR A 124 -26.32 3.55 1.94
N TYR A 125 -25.24 3.31 1.19
CA TYR A 125 -25.30 2.99 -0.23
C TYR A 125 -25.92 1.62 -0.51
N GLU A 126 -25.90 0.71 0.46
CA GLU A 126 -26.61 -0.57 0.36
C GLU A 126 -28.13 -0.41 0.48
N LEU A 127 -28.60 0.50 1.35
CA LEU A 127 -30.04 0.72 1.59
C LEU A 127 -30.66 1.75 0.65
N TYR A 128 -29.88 2.75 0.26
CA TYR A 128 -30.31 3.87 -0.59
C TYR A 128 -29.35 4.05 -1.77
N PRO A 129 -29.31 3.08 -2.72
CA PRO A 129 -28.39 3.12 -3.86
C PRO A 129 -28.63 4.29 -4.82
N ASN A 130 -29.82 4.89 -4.79
CA ASN A 130 -30.15 6.08 -5.58
C ASN A 130 -29.85 7.40 -4.86
N GLU A 131 -29.33 7.34 -3.64
CA GLU A 131 -28.99 8.51 -2.80
C GLU A 131 -30.19 9.42 -2.44
N ASP A 132 -31.41 8.87 -2.48
CA ASP A 132 -32.66 9.62 -2.25
C ASP A 132 -32.94 9.96 -0.76
N TYR A 133 -32.11 9.48 0.17
CA TYR A 133 -32.31 9.68 1.60
C TYR A 133 -31.42 10.79 2.17
N ASN A 134 -31.91 11.50 3.18
CA ASN A 134 -31.19 12.64 3.72
C ASN A 134 -30.00 12.18 4.59
N LEU A 135 -28.78 12.52 4.19
CA LEU A 135 -27.56 12.11 4.90
C LEU A 135 -27.52 12.60 6.35
N THR A 136 -28.00 13.82 6.64
CA THR A 136 -28.05 14.32 8.02
C THR A 136 -28.99 13.47 8.88
N LYS A 137 -30.20 13.19 8.37
CA LYS A 137 -31.16 12.33 9.06
C LYS A 137 -30.61 10.92 9.29
N TRP A 138 -29.91 10.37 8.31
CA TRP A 138 -29.23 9.08 8.44
C TRP A 138 -28.21 9.08 9.57
N VAL A 139 -27.37 10.10 9.64
CA VAL A 139 -26.35 10.24 10.70
C VAL A 139 -27.01 10.38 12.07
N ASP A 140 -28.01 11.24 12.22
CA ASP A 140 -28.73 11.45 13.49
C ASP A 140 -29.38 10.15 14.00
N GLU A 141 -30.00 9.37 13.12
CA GLU A 141 -30.65 8.10 13.46
C GLU A 141 -29.63 7.05 13.93
N HIS A 142 -28.48 6.97 13.28
CA HIS A 142 -27.43 6.01 13.63
C HIS A 142 -26.67 6.41 14.88
N GLU A 143 -26.51 7.70 15.14
CA GLU A 143 -25.99 8.21 16.41
C GLU A 143 -26.90 7.84 17.58
N ALA A 144 -28.22 8.07 17.44
CA ALA A 144 -29.20 7.70 18.46
C ALA A 144 -29.18 6.19 18.74
N ARG A 145 -29.18 5.38 17.67
CA ARG A 145 -29.11 3.91 17.79
C ARG A 145 -27.81 3.43 18.45
N LEU A 146 -26.68 4.04 18.10
CA LEU A 146 -25.39 3.67 18.71
C LEU A 146 -25.40 4.00 20.21
N LYS A 147 -25.91 5.16 20.59
CA LYS A 147 -26.03 5.57 22.00
C LYS A 147 -26.91 4.61 22.80
N GLU A 148 -28.05 4.18 22.25
CA GLU A 148 -28.92 3.19 22.90
C GLU A 148 -28.18 1.86 23.13
N LEU A 149 -27.38 1.40 22.16
CA LEU A 149 -26.58 0.18 22.31
C LEU A 149 -25.48 0.33 23.37
N GLU A 150 -24.81 1.48 23.42
CA GLU A 150 -23.81 1.78 24.44
C GLU A 150 -24.41 1.79 25.84
N GLU A 151 -25.57 2.43 26.00
CA GLU A 151 -26.32 2.42 27.26
C GLU A 151 -26.66 0.97 27.66
N LEU A 152 -27.30 0.20 26.77
CA LEU A 152 -27.66 -1.20 27.04
C LEU A 152 -26.46 -2.06 27.44
N LYS A 153 -25.31 -1.88 26.80
CA LYS A 153 -24.08 -2.60 27.12
C LYS A 153 -23.56 -2.21 28.51
N ALA A 154 -23.56 -0.92 28.86
CA ALA A 154 -23.16 -0.45 30.19
C ALA A 154 -24.05 -1.01 31.31
N ILE A 155 -25.37 -1.12 31.08
CA ILE A 155 -26.31 -1.77 32.00
C ILE A 155 -25.91 -3.23 32.24
N ASN A 156 -25.67 -3.97 31.17
CA ASN A 156 -25.36 -5.39 31.22
C ASN A 156 -24.00 -5.69 31.88
N GLU A 157 -23.06 -4.74 31.81
CA GLU A 157 -21.73 -4.84 32.43
C GLU A 157 -21.70 -4.38 33.90
N GLY A 158 -22.82 -3.86 34.43
CA GLY A 158 -22.95 -3.47 35.85
C GLY A 158 -22.23 -2.17 36.22
N ASN A 159 -21.89 -1.33 35.24
CA ASN A 159 -21.27 -0.03 35.45
C ASN A 159 -22.37 1.03 35.64
N TYR A 160 -22.82 1.23 36.88
CA TYR A 160 -23.74 2.31 37.29
C TYR A 160 -23.20 3.07 38.50
#